data_AF-A0A430R6N1-F1
#
_entry.id   AF-A0A430R6N1-F1
#
_cell.length_a   1.000
_cell.length_b   1.000
_cell.length_c   1.000
_cell.angle_alpha   90.00
_cell.angle_beta   90.00
_cell.angle_gamma   90.00
#
_symmetry.space_group_name_H-M   'P 1'
#
loop_
_entity.id
_entity.type
_entity.pdbx_description
1 polymer ?
#
loop_
_entity_poly.entity_id
_entity_poly.type
_entity_poly.pdbx_seq_one_letter_code
_entity_poly.pdbx_strand_id
1 'polypeptide(L)'
;MGAKGNPVVESFFARFKGEGRDRFLEAESPGELKEVVKERLRYYHESRLHSRLGYRTPKEVMDQRRSPYLGEALGQSTKGITREAG
;
A
#
# COMPACT_ATOMS: atom_id res chain seq x y z
N MET A 1 -14.29 11.82 3.88
CA MET A 1 -14.39 10.50 3.22
C MET A 1 -13.41 9.57 3.92
N GLY A 2 -13.90 8.56 4.64
CA GLY A 2 -13.06 7.63 5.42
C GLY A 2 -12.79 6.33 4.66
N ALA A 3 -12.07 5.38 5.28
CA ALA A 3 -11.85 4.04 4.73
C ALA A 3 -13.16 3.27 4.45
N LYS A 4 -14.23 3.61 5.17
CA LYS A 4 -15.54 2.94 5.13
C LYS A 4 -16.14 3.02 3.72
N GLY A 5 -16.37 1.87 3.11
CA GLY A 5 -16.95 1.73 1.76
C GLY A 5 -15.93 1.72 0.63
N ASN A 6 -14.62 1.72 0.94
CA ASN A 6 -13.57 1.47 -0.05
C ASN A 6 -12.91 0.11 0.24
N PRO A 7 -13.30 -0.97 -0.47
CA PRO A 7 -12.79 -2.32 -0.22
C PRO A 7 -11.27 -2.44 -0.30
N VAL A 8 -10.61 -1.62 -1.13
CA VAL A 8 -9.15 -1.62 -1.29
C VAL A 8 -8.49 -1.06 -0.03
N VAL A 9 -9.00 0.07 0.47
CA VAL A 9 -8.47 0.73 1.68
C VAL A 9 -8.76 -0.13 2.92
N GLU A 10 -9.95 -0.72 3.00
CA GLU A 10 -10.32 -1.63 4.09
C GLU A 10 -9.42 -2.87 4.12
N SER A 11 -9.22 -3.52 2.96
CA SER A 11 -8.32 -4.69 2.84
C SER A 11 -6.88 -4.35 3.22
N PHE A 12 -6.40 -3.17 2.83
CA PHE A 12 -5.09 -2.67 3.23
C PHE A 12 -4.98 -2.56 4.75
N PHE A 13 -5.91 -1.85 5.40
CA PHE A 13 -5.85 -1.65 6.85
C PHE A 13 -6.09 -2.94 7.64
N ALA A 14 -6.90 -3.87 7.13
CA ALA A 14 -7.06 -5.19 7.73
C ALA A 14 -5.73 -5.96 7.73
N ARG A 15 -5.06 -6.06 6.58
CA ARG A 15 -3.73 -6.70 6.47
C ARG A 15 -2.67 -5.97 7.29
N PHE A 16 -2.63 -4.65 7.24
CA PHE A 16 -1.68 -3.83 7.99
C PHE A 16 -1.77 -4.09 9.49
N LYS A 17 -3.00 -4.10 10.04
CA LYS A 17 -3.25 -4.40 11.45
C LYS A 17 -2.94 -5.86 11.80
N GLY A 18 -3.29 -6.81 10.94
CA GLY A 18 -2.98 -8.22 11.15
C GLY A 18 -1.48 -8.51 11.18
N GLU A 19 -0.75 -8.05 10.17
CA GLU A 19 0.71 -8.28 10.07
C GLU A 19 1.51 -7.46 11.10
N GLY A 20 0.96 -6.35 11.62
CA GLY A 20 1.61 -5.52 12.64
C GLY A 20 1.18 -5.81 14.07
N ARG A 21 0.23 -6.72 14.28
CA ARG A 21 -0.49 -6.90 15.54
C ARG A 21 0.44 -7.00 16.75
N ASP A 22 1.38 -7.92 16.72
CA ASP A 22 2.21 -8.20 17.90
C ASP A 22 3.11 -6.99 18.22
N ARG A 23 3.77 -6.38 17.21
CA ARG A 23 4.55 -5.15 17.39
C ARG A 23 3.73 -3.96 17.89
N PHE A 24 2.45 -3.88 17.53
CA PHE A 24 1.56 -2.82 18.01
C PHE A 24 1.14 -3.05 19.47
N LEU A 25 1.04 -4.32 19.89
CA LEU A 25 0.70 -4.68 21.27
C LEU A 25 1.91 -4.63 22.20
N GLU A 26 3.12 -4.76 21.67
CA GLU A 26 4.38 -4.62 22.41
C GLU A 26 4.71 -3.17 22.78
N ALA A 27 4.13 -2.17 22.09
CA ALA A 27 4.38 -0.77 22.40
C ALA A 27 3.84 -0.38 23.79
N GLU A 28 4.70 0.20 24.63
CA GLU A 28 4.39 0.51 26.03
C GLU A 28 3.62 1.84 26.19
N SER A 29 3.58 2.65 25.14
CA SER A 29 2.91 3.94 25.16
C SER A 29 2.25 4.31 23.82
N PRO A 30 1.26 5.21 23.82
CA PRO A 30 0.70 5.76 22.58
C PRO A 30 1.74 6.45 21.68
N GLY A 31 2.77 7.05 22.29
CA GLY A 31 3.88 7.69 21.56
C GLY A 31 4.74 6.66 20.82
N GLU A 32 5.09 5.58 21.49
CA GLU A 32 5.81 4.46 20.88
C GLU A 32 4.98 3.78 19.78
N LEU A 33 3.71 3.50 20.05
CA LEU A 33 2.79 2.92 19.06
C LEU A 33 2.72 3.77 17.79
N LYS A 34 2.72 5.10 17.93
CA LYS A 34 2.72 6.03 16.79
C LYS A 34 3.99 5.88 15.94
N GLU A 35 5.17 5.76 16.56
CA GLU A 35 6.41 5.56 15.83
C GLU A 35 6.47 4.18 15.16
N VAL A 36 6.03 3.11 15.84
CA VAL A 36 5.92 1.77 15.25
C VAL A 36 4.98 1.75 14.05
N VAL A 37 3.81 2.39 14.15
CA VAL A 37 2.86 2.52 13.03
C VAL A 37 3.48 3.29 11.87
N LYS A 38 4.18 4.39 12.15
CA LYS A 38 4.85 5.23 11.14
C LYS A 38 5.96 4.48 10.41
N GLU A 39 6.81 3.76 11.14
CA GLU A 39 7.84 2.91 10.54
C GLU A 39 7.23 1.83 9.66
N ARG A 40 6.16 1.17 10.14
CA ARG A 40 5.48 0.13 9.39
C ARG A 40 4.81 0.66 8.12
N LEU A 41 4.20 1.85 8.16
CA LEU A 41 3.67 2.52 6.97
C LEU A 41 4.78 2.86 5.98
N ARG A 42 5.93 3.36 6.47
CA ARG A 42 7.10 3.63 5.63
C ARG A 42 7.57 2.37 4.91
N TYR A 43 7.70 1.25 5.63
CA TYR A 43 8.05 -0.04 5.03
C TYR A 43 7.09 -0.41 3.89
N TYR A 44 5.77 -0.30 4.09
CA TYR A 44 4.78 -0.62 3.07
C TYR A 44 4.86 0.26 1.81
N HIS A 45 5.21 1.55 1.97
CA HIS A 45 5.27 2.52 0.88
C HIS A 45 6.61 2.57 0.16
N GLU A 46 7.72 2.35 0.87
CA GLU A 46 9.07 2.65 0.40
C GLU A 46 9.96 1.42 0.25
N SER A 47 9.59 0.27 0.81
CA SER A 47 10.49 -0.90 0.86
C SER A 47 9.83 -2.21 0.45
N ARG A 48 8.54 -2.41 0.78
CA ARG A 48 7.82 -3.63 0.41
C ARG A 48 7.56 -3.66 -1.09
N LEU A 49 8.04 -4.71 -1.75
CA LEU A 49 7.70 -4.99 -3.14
C LEU A 49 6.30 -5.59 -3.22
N HIS A 50 5.50 -5.11 -4.17
CA HIS A 50 4.15 -5.62 -4.40
C HIS A 50 4.08 -6.29 -5.76
N SER A 51 3.65 -7.55 -5.81
CA SER A 51 3.52 -8.31 -7.07
C SER A 51 2.58 -7.61 -8.06
N ARG A 52 1.48 -7.01 -7.57
CA ARG A 52 0.56 -6.21 -8.37
C ARG A 52 1.17 -4.94 -8.97
N LEU A 53 2.31 -4.47 -8.44
CA LEU A 53 3.06 -3.33 -8.95
C LEU A 53 4.25 -3.76 -9.83
N GLY A 54 4.36 -5.06 -10.15
CA GLY A 54 5.49 -5.61 -10.89
C GLY A 54 6.76 -5.69 -10.04
N TYR A 55 6.62 -6.11 -8.77
CA TYR A 55 7.71 -6.16 -7.79
C TYR A 55 8.40 -4.81 -7.58
N ARG A 56 7.57 -3.76 -7.47
CA ARG A 56 7.98 -2.39 -7.13
C ARG A 56 7.24 -1.90 -5.90
N THR A 57 7.76 -0.86 -5.30
CA THR A 57 7.17 -0.14 -4.17
C THR A 57 6.13 0.87 -4.65
N PRO A 58 5.15 1.23 -3.81
CA PRO A 58 4.21 2.31 -4.13
C PRO A 58 4.91 3.62 -4.46
N LYS A 59 5.98 3.97 -3.73
CA LYS A 59 6.79 5.17 -3.98
C LYS A 59 7.37 5.19 -5.40
N GLU A 60 8.01 4.12 -5.84
CA GLU A 60 8.58 4.03 -7.19
C GLU A 60 7.52 4.23 -8.28
N VAL A 61 6.34 3.62 -8.11
CA VAL A 61 5.24 3.77 -9.08
C VAL A 61 4.69 5.20 -9.09
N MET A 62 4.58 5.84 -7.92
CA MET A 62 4.13 7.23 -7.82
C MET A 62 5.15 8.20 -8.43
N ASP A 63 6.44 8.01 -8.14
CA ASP A 63 7.52 8.82 -8.68
C ASP A 63 7.60 8.67 -10.22
N GLN A 64 7.39 7.45 -10.73
CA GLN A 64 7.29 7.19 -12.18
C GLN A 64 6.11 7.93 -12.83
N ARG A 65 4.93 7.89 -12.21
CA ARG A 65 3.74 8.61 -12.71
C ARG A 65 3.89 10.13 -12.67
N ARG A 66 4.68 10.64 -11.73
CA ARG A 66 4.96 12.06 -11.57
C ARG A 66 6.05 12.58 -12.51
N SER A 67 6.80 11.68 -13.15
CA SER A 67 7.76 12.04 -14.18
C SER A 67 7.02 12.55 -15.43
N PRO A 68 7.25 13.80 -15.86
CA PRO A 68 6.60 14.35 -17.05
C PRO A 68 6.98 13.62 -18.34
N TYR A 69 7.99 12.75 -18.29
CA TYR A 69 8.52 12.00 -19.44
C TYR A 69 8.02 10.55 -19.52
N LEU A 70 7.18 10.08 -18.57
CA LEU A 70 6.77 8.67 -18.49
C LEU A 70 5.25 8.43 -18.37
N GLY A 71 4.43 9.47 -18.41
CA GLY A 71 2.97 9.38 -18.27
C GLY A 71 2.26 8.58 -19.37
N GLU A 72 2.85 8.48 -20.57
CA GLU A 72 2.22 7.82 -21.73
C GLU A 72 2.46 6.30 -21.80
N ALA A 73 3.57 5.80 -21.25
CA ALA A 73 3.97 4.40 -21.41
C ALA A 73 3.14 3.39 -20.56
N LEU A 74 2.49 3.85 -19.49
CA LEU A 74 1.72 2.98 -18.57
C LEU A 74 0.20 2.97 -18.85
N GLY A 75 -0.28 3.75 -19.83
CA GLY A 75 -1.68 3.84 -20.21
C GLY A 75 -2.25 2.59 -20.93
N GLN A 76 -1.43 1.56 -21.19
CA GLN A 76 -1.83 0.40 -21.98
C GLN A 76 -1.99 -0.91 -21.18
N SER A 77 -1.72 -0.93 -19.87
CA SER A 77 -1.77 -2.15 -19.06
C SER A 77 -2.84 -2.14 -17.95
N THR A 78 -4.04 -1.64 -18.24
CA THR A 78 -5.22 -1.89 -17.38
C THR A 78 -6.42 -2.45 -18.14
N LYS A 79 -6.33 -2.70 -19.45
CA LYS A 79 -7.41 -3.32 -20.25
C LYS A 79 -7.46 -4.86 -20.16
N GLY A 80 -7.02 -5.46 -19.05
CA GLY A 80 -6.86 -6.92 -18.94
C GLY A 80 -7.28 -7.56 -17.61
N ILE A 81 -7.92 -6.84 -16.69
CA ILE A 81 -8.41 -7.43 -15.43
C ILE A 81 -9.92 -7.20 -15.30
N THR A 82 -10.68 -7.73 -16.26
CA THR A 82 -12.06 -8.15 -16.04
C THR A 82 -12.22 -9.52 -16.67
N ARG A 83 -12.12 -10.58 -15.85
CA ARG A 83 -12.62 -11.89 -16.19
C ARG A 83 -13.17 -12.55 -14.92
N GLU A 84 -14.50 -12.63 -14.89
CA GLU A 84 -15.32 -13.75 -14.41
C GLU A 84 -14.96 -14.40 -13.05
N ALA A 85 -15.77 -14.09 -12.05
CA ALA A 85 -16.29 -15.04 -11.07
C ALA A 85 -17.71 -14.52 -10.78
N GLY A 86 -18.77 -15.14 -11.27
CA GLY A 86 -19.24 -16.48 -10.89
C GLY A 86 -20.55 -16.27 -10.16
#